data_AF-J9FKF7-F1
#
_entry.id   AF-J9FKF7-F1
#
_cell.length_a   1.000
_cell.length_b   1.000
_cell.length_c   1.000
_cell.angle_alpha   90.00
_cell.angle_beta   90.00
_cell.angle_gamma   90.00
#
_symmetry.space_group_name_H-M   'P 1'
#
loop_
_entity.id
_entity.type
_entity.pdbx_description
1 polymer ?
#
loop_
_entity_poly.entity_id
_entity_poly.type
_entity_poly.pdbx_seq_one_letter_code
_entity_poly.pdbx_strand_id
1 'polypeptide(L)' 'MEKNNLTLGSLFDGSGGFPLAGIISGITPVWASEVEPFPIRVTTKRLPQVK' A
#
# COMPACT_ATOMS: atom_id res chain seq x y z
N MET A 1 -24.87 0.13 8.61
CA MET A 1 -23.56 -0.26 9.15
C MET A 1 -22.58 0.79 8.67
N GLU A 2 -22.02 1.60 9.57
CA GLU A 2 -20.98 2.56 9.18
C GLU A 2 -19.84 1.80 8.49
N LYS A 3 -19.52 2.18 7.25
CA LYS A 3 -18.30 1.70 6.60
C LYS A 3 -17.14 2.41 7.27
N ASN A 4 -16.59 1.80 8.32
CA ASN A 4 -15.29 2.21 8.85
C ASN A 4 -14.25 1.95 7.74
N ASN A 5 -13.97 2.98 6.95
CA ASN A 5 -12.98 2.93 5.87
C ASN A 5 -11.58 2.86 6.49
N LEU A 6 -11.17 1.66 6.89
CA LEU A 6 -9.84 1.41 7.42
C LEU A 6 -8.80 1.79 6.36
N THR A 7 -7.73 2.46 6.81
CA THR A 7 -6.60 2.84 5.98
C THR A 7 -5.33 2.09 6.39
N LEU A 8 -4.43 1.86 5.43
CA LEU A 8 -3.16 1.17 5.66
C LEU A 8 -1.97 2.07 5.31
N GLY A 9 -1.04 2.19 6.26
CA GLY A 9 0.33 2.63 6.02
C GLY A 9 1.28 1.45 6.10
N SER A 10 2.05 1.18 5.04
CA SER A 10 2.96 0.04 4.95
C SER A 10 4.39 0.48 5.27
N LEU A 11 5.00 -0.08 6.33
CA LEU A 11 6.41 0.16 6.66
C LEU A 11 7.24 -1.02 6.17
N PHE A 12 8.42 -0.75 5.60
CA PHE A 12 9.26 -1.77 4.97
C PHE A 12 8.48 -2.48 3.86
N ASP A 13 7.87 -1.69 2.98
CA ASP A 13 6.84 -2.14 2.02
C ASP A 13 7.34 -3.19 1.03
N GLY A 14 8.65 -3.21 0.78
CA GLY A 14 9.22 -3.94 -0.34
C GLY A 14 8.48 -3.51 -1.61
N SER A 15 7.92 -4.47 -2.33
CA SER A 15 7.27 -4.23 -3.63
C SER A 15 5.74 -4.11 -3.55
N GLY A 16 5.18 -3.77 -2.39
CA GLY A 16 3.75 -3.50 -2.24
C GLY A 16 2.88 -4.70 -1.85
N GLY A 17 3.46 -5.69 -1.14
CA GLY A 17 2.74 -6.88 -0.71
C GLY A 17 1.60 -6.59 0.28
N PHE A 18 1.86 -5.80 1.32
CA PHE A 18 0.86 -5.37 2.29
C PHE A 18 -0.22 -4.46 1.68
N PRO A 19 0.11 -3.44 0.87
CA PRO A 19 -0.88 -2.66 0.13
C PRO A 19 -1.82 -3.51 -0.71
N LEU A 20 -1.30 -4.49 -1.45
CA LEU A 20 -2.13 -5.42 -2.23
C LEU A 20 -3.07 -6.25 -1.33
N ALA A 21 -2.55 -6.79 -0.22
CA ALA A 21 -3.35 -7.53 0.76
C ALA A 21 -4.45 -6.64 1.39
N GLY A 22 -4.12 -5.38 1.69
CA GLY A 22 -5.07 -4.39 2.19
C GLY A 22 -6.23 -4.20 1.22
N ILE A 23 -5.95 -4.00 -0.08
CA ILE A 23 -6.97 -3.86 -1.13
C ILE A 23 -7.87 -5.10 -1.19
N ILE A 24 -7.29 -6.30 -1.20
CA ILE A 24 -8.04 -7.57 -1.20
C ILE A 24 -8.93 -7.69 0.04
N SER A 25 -8.50 -7.12 1.16
CA SER A 25 -9.22 -7.13 2.45
C SER A 25 -10.19 -5.97 2.65
N GLY A 26 -10.37 -5.10 1.65
CA GLY A 26 -11.24 -3.91 1.76
C GLY A 26 -10.67 -2.76 2.59
N ILE A 27 -9.36 -2.75 2.84
CA ILE A 27 -8.62 -1.69 3.52
C ILE A 27 -7.99 -0.79 2.45
N THR A 28 -8.05 0.53 2.61
CA THR A 28 -7.48 1.48 1.64
C THR A 28 -6.03 1.80 1.99
N PRO A 29 -5.01 1.30 1.25
CA PRO A 29 -3.65 1.76 1.46
C PRO A 29 -3.49 3.20 0.99
N VAL A 30 -2.85 4.03 1.81
CA VAL A 30 -2.67 5.47 1.55
C VAL A 30 -1.22 5.87 1.43
N TRP A 31 -0.31 5.12 2.06
CA TRP A 31 1.13 5.44 2.08
C TRP A 31 1.99 4.19 2.26
N ALA A 32 3.19 4.21 1.69
CA ALA A 32 4.20 3.16 1.84
C ALA A 32 5.60 3.73 2.07
N SER A 33 6.37 3.08 2.95
CA SER A 33 7.78 3.40 3.23
C SER A 33 8.68 2.27 2.78
N GLU A 34 9.65 2.61 1.95
CA GLU A 34 10.71 1.72 1.51
C GLU A 34 11.94 2.58 1.16
N VAL A 35 13.14 2.01 1.28
CA VAL A 35 14.41 2.68 0.97
C VAL A 35 15.00 2.18 -0.35
N GLU A 36 14.69 0.94 -0.74
CA GLU A 36 15.22 0.34 -1.95
C GLU A 36 14.54 0.87 -3.22
N PRO A 37 15.29 1.43 -4.20
CA PRO A 37 14.69 2.09 -5.37
C PRO A 37 13.88 1.17 -6.29
N PHE A 38 14.24 -0.11 -6.38
CA PHE A 38 13.52 -1.04 -7.27
C PHE A 38 12.13 -1.40 -6.73
N PRO A 39 11.98 -1.85 -5.47
CA PRO A 39 10.66 -2.11 -4.90
C PRO A 39 9.74 -0.89 -4.86
N ILE A 40 10.26 0.32 -4.56
CA ILE A 40 9.50 1.59 -4.67
C ILE A 40 8.90 1.76 -6.07
N ARG A 41 9.69 1.52 -7.13
CA ARG A 41 9.20 1.60 -8.52
C ARG A 41 8.11 0.58 -8.82
N VAL A 42 8.15 -0.60 -8.19
CA VAL A 42 7.10 -1.61 -8.34
C VAL A 42 5.80 -1.11 -7.70
N THR A 43 5.85 -0.68 -6.43
CA THR A 43 4.67 -0.18 -5.72
C THR A 43 4.06 1.03 -6.42
N THR A 44 4.87 2.04 -6.74
CA THR A 44 4.39 3.28 -7.39
C THR A 44 3.81 3.04 -8.80
N LYS A 45 4.35 2.07 -9.56
CA LYS A 45 3.82 1.72 -10.88
C LYS A 45 2.49 0.95 -10.81
N ARG A 46 2.35 0.04 -9.83
CA ARG A 46 1.19 -0.85 -9.71
C ARG A 46 0.05 -0.25 -8.91
N LEU A 47 0.37 0.60 -7.92
CA LEU A 47 -0.54 1.20 -6.96
C LEU A 47 -0.29 2.72 -6.88
N PRO A 48 -0.53 3.49 -7.97
CA PRO A 48 -0.20 4.92 -8.03
C PRO A 48 -0.98 5.80 -7.02
N GLN A 49 -2.03 5.27 -6.40
CA GLN A 49 -2.77 5.92 -5.33
C GLN A 49 -2.04 5.86 -3.97
N VAL A 50 -1.07 4.96 -3.80
CA VAL A 50 -0.26 4.83 -2.58
C VAL A 50 0.90 5.83 -2.68
N LYS A 51 0.98 6.73 -1.69
CA LYS A 51 1.98 7.79 -1.62
C LYS A 51 3.31 7.30 -1.05
#